data_AF-A0A968LGR6-F1
#
_entry.id   AF-A0A968LGR6-F1
#
_cell.length_a   1.000
_cell.length_b   1.000
_cell.length_c   1.000
_cell.angle_alpha   90.00
_cell.angle_beta   90.00
_cell.angle_gamma   90.00
#
_symmetry.space_group_name_H-M   'P 1'
#
loop_
_entity.id
_entity.type
_entity.pdbx_description
1 polymer ?
#
loop_
_entity_poly.entity_id
_entity_poly.type
_entity_poly.pdbx_seq_one_letter_code
_entity_poly.pdbx_strand_id
1 'polypeptide(L)'
;MAIHTNDLDEGTTVVLVAAETESSVLAEPLAWLEDIYSLVAAGDSRAAADILCERIDDMLLAGEFARCDGVLRSIDIGRLDSKLLVTLLSVTVAAAGQLTERSRLVTKIERRLAKDAPERIERMLEGLR
;
A
#
# COMPACT_ATOMS: atom_id res chain seq x y z
N MET A 1 41.66 2.03 -53.33
CA MET A 1 40.82 1.69 -54.50
C MET A 1 40.42 0.24 -54.30
N ALA A 2 39.21 -0.14 -53.88
CA ALA A 2 37.90 0.48 -54.00
C ALA A 2 37.15 0.54 -52.65
N ILE A 3 36.26 1.52 -52.58
CA ILE A 3 35.25 1.75 -51.54
C ILE A 3 34.05 0.87 -51.91
N HIS A 4 33.49 0.12 -50.96
CA HIS A 4 32.14 -0.39 -51.06
C HIS A 4 31.31 0.21 -49.94
N THR A 5 30.34 1.00 -50.38
CA THR A 5 29.39 1.80 -49.62
C THR A 5 28.13 0.99 -49.34
N ASN A 6 27.51 1.26 -48.19
CA ASN A 6 26.10 1.12 -47.86
C ASN A 6 25.47 -0.28 -47.86
N ASP A 7 25.07 -0.72 -46.68
CA ASP A 7 23.69 -1.20 -46.49
C ASP A 7 23.14 -0.55 -45.21
N LEU A 8 22.05 0.19 -45.39
CA LEU A 8 21.25 0.82 -44.34
C LEU A 8 20.29 -0.25 -43.81
N ASP A 9 20.35 -0.56 -42.52
CA ASP A 9 19.19 -1.11 -41.83
C ASP A 9 18.74 -0.13 -40.75
N GLU A 10 17.61 0.50 -41.04
CA GLU A 10 16.82 1.34 -40.16
C GLU A 10 16.18 0.45 -39.09
N GLY A 11 16.70 0.51 -37.87
CA GLY A 11 16.24 -0.34 -36.78
C GLY A 11 16.10 0.42 -35.47
N THR A 12 15.14 1.34 -35.43
CA THR A 12 14.43 1.78 -34.22
C THR A 12 15.28 2.14 -33.00
N THR A 13 15.51 3.44 -32.88
CA THR A 13 15.60 4.17 -31.61
C THR A 13 14.58 3.64 -30.59
N VAL A 14 15.05 2.99 -29.53
CA VAL A 14 14.37 3.03 -28.25
C VAL A 14 15.30 3.73 -27.27
N VAL A 15 15.13 5.05 -27.21
CA VAL A 15 15.47 5.82 -26.02
C VAL A 15 14.62 5.25 -24.89
N LEU A 16 15.17 4.34 -24.09
CA LEU A 16 14.63 4.13 -22.76
C LEU A 16 15.09 5.31 -21.93
N VAL A 17 14.25 6.34 -22.01
CA VAL A 17 14.22 7.52 -21.19
C VAL A 17 14.46 7.08 -19.75
N ALA A 18 15.48 7.68 -19.15
CA ALA A 18 15.66 7.70 -17.71
C ALA A 18 14.33 8.18 -17.11
N ALA A 19 13.57 7.25 -16.52
CA ALA A 19 12.43 7.60 -15.68
C ALA A 19 12.97 8.25 -14.41
N GLU A 20 13.22 9.55 -14.55
CA GLU A 20 12.88 10.60 -13.61
C GLU A 20 12.84 10.13 -12.15
N THR A 21 14.01 10.29 -11.55
CA THR A 21 14.22 10.37 -10.11
C THR A 21 13.51 11.61 -9.58
N GLU A 22 12.20 11.55 -9.41
CA GLU A 22 11.45 12.59 -8.70
C GLU A 22 10.68 11.97 -7.52
N SER A 23 11.08 12.39 -6.31
CA SER A 23 10.46 12.12 -5.00
C SER A 23 10.70 10.75 -4.36
N SER A 24 11.96 10.42 -4.05
CA SER A 24 12.30 9.34 -3.10
C SER A 24 12.85 9.91 -1.78
N VAL A 25 12.00 10.57 -0.99
CA VAL A 25 12.29 10.86 0.43
C VAL A 25 11.43 9.99 1.36
N LEU A 26 10.56 9.12 0.83
CA LEU A 26 9.66 8.27 1.65
C LEU A 26 9.56 6.80 1.18
N ALA A 27 10.34 6.39 0.17
CA ALA A 27 10.36 5.01 -0.30
C ALA A 27 11.41 4.20 0.47
N GLU A 28 11.23 4.05 1.78
CA GLU A 28 11.82 2.85 2.38
C GLU A 28 11.15 1.65 1.70
N PRO A 29 11.91 0.63 1.30
CA PRO A 29 11.31 -0.58 0.74
C PRO A 29 10.40 -1.16 1.82
N LEU A 30 9.10 -1.04 1.60
CA LEU A 30 8.06 -1.67 2.42
C LEU A 30 8.04 -3.17 2.10
N ALA A 31 9.20 -3.82 2.15
CA ALA A 31 9.36 -5.25 1.90
C ALA A 31 8.43 -6.05 2.81
N TRP A 32 8.23 -5.57 4.04
CA TRP A 32 7.28 -6.12 4.98
C TRP A 32 5.80 -6.01 4.52
N LEU A 33 5.43 -5.03 3.68
CA LEU A 33 4.11 -5.02 3.04
C LEU A 33 3.99 -6.11 1.98
N GLU A 34 5.04 -6.37 1.20
CA GLU A 34 5.04 -7.49 0.24
C GLU A 34 4.98 -8.84 0.96
N ASP A 35 5.59 -8.96 2.14
CA ASP A 35 5.43 -10.14 3.00
C ASP A 35 3.97 -10.31 3.44
N ILE A 36 3.31 -9.22 3.88
CA ILE A 36 1.88 -9.23 4.21
C ILE A 36 1.04 -9.67 3.02
N TYR A 37 1.28 -9.11 1.83
CA TYR A 37 0.53 -9.48 0.63
C TYR A 37 0.75 -10.94 0.24
N SER A 38 1.97 -11.45 0.40
CA SER A 38 2.29 -12.86 0.14
C SER A 38 1.58 -13.78 1.11
N LEU A 39 1.49 -13.41 2.39
CA LEU A 39 0.74 -14.17 3.40
C LEU A 39 -0.76 -14.16 3.13
N VAL A 40 -1.33 -13.01 2.75
CA VAL A 40 -2.75 -12.93 2.35
C VAL A 40 -3.03 -13.82 1.13
N ALA A 41 -2.15 -13.77 0.11
CA ALA A 41 -2.27 -14.62 -1.07
C ALA A 41 -2.16 -16.12 -0.74
N ALA A 42 -1.38 -16.48 0.29
CA ALA A 42 -1.27 -17.85 0.80
C ALA A 42 -2.43 -18.25 1.74
N GLY A 43 -3.35 -17.33 2.08
CA GLY A 43 -4.47 -17.56 2.98
C GLY A 43 -4.12 -17.45 4.47
N ASP A 44 -2.91 -16.99 4.82
CA ASP A 44 -2.47 -16.77 6.20
C ASP A 44 -2.74 -15.32 6.64
N SER A 45 -4.02 -14.94 6.64
CA SER A 45 -4.49 -13.64 7.11
C SER A 45 -4.23 -13.41 8.60
N ARG A 46 -3.88 -14.44 9.36
CA ARG A 46 -3.53 -14.27 10.78
C ARG A 46 -2.12 -13.75 10.91
N ALA A 47 -1.14 -14.44 10.33
CA ALA A 47 0.25 -13.98 10.36
C ALA A 47 0.40 -12.60 9.70
N ALA A 48 -0.33 -12.36 8.61
CA ALA A 48 -0.35 -11.07 7.93
C ALA A 48 -0.89 -9.94 8.84
N ALA A 49 -1.93 -10.22 9.63
CA ALA A 49 -2.48 -9.25 10.58
C ALA A 49 -1.53 -8.97 11.75
N ASP A 50 -0.83 -10.00 12.25
CA ASP A 50 0.14 -9.85 13.35
C ASP A 50 1.29 -8.91 12.93
N ILE A 51 1.87 -9.11 11.74
CA ILE A 51 2.92 -8.23 11.18
C ILE A 51 2.38 -6.82 10.97
N LEU A 52 1.18 -6.68 10.41
CA LEU A 52 0.57 -5.37 10.17
C LEU A 52 0.38 -4.60 11.47
N CYS A 53 -0.18 -5.24 12.51
CA CYS A 53 -0.38 -4.62 13.81
C CYS A 53 0.95 -4.21 14.43
N GLU A 54 1.93 -5.12 14.51
CA GLU A 54 3.24 -4.86 15.12
C GLU A 54 3.92 -3.66 14.46
N ARG A 55 3.97 -3.62 13.13
CA ARG A 55 4.63 -2.53 12.39
C ARG A 55 3.93 -1.19 12.54
N ILE A 56 2.60 -1.19 12.51
CA ILE A 56 1.84 0.06 12.67
C ILE A 56 1.94 0.54 14.12
N ASP A 57 1.74 -0.34 15.10
CA ASP A 57 1.83 0.00 16.52
C ASP A 57 3.22 0.53 16.88
N ASP A 58 4.30 -0.09 16.39
CA ASP A 58 5.67 0.40 16.62
C ASP A 58 5.83 1.84 16.13
N MET A 59 5.32 2.18 14.94
CA MET A 59 5.36 3.55 14.42
C MET A 59 4.51 4.51 15.25
N LEU A 60 3.33 4.07 15.71
CA LEU A 60 2.47 4.90 16.55
C LEU A 60 3.09 5.15 17.93
N LEU A 61 3.69 4.13 18.53
CA LEU A 61 4.39 4.21 19.83
C LEU A 61 5.65 5.07 19.74
N ALA A 62 6.37 5.02 18.62
CA ALA A 62 7.52 5.87 18.34
C ALA A 62 7.13 7.33 18.01
N GLY A 63 5.84 7.63 17.84
CA GLY A 63 5.35 8.96 17.44
C GLY A 63 5.64 9.30 15.97
N GLU A 64 5.95 8.30 15.15
CA GLU A 64 6.30 8.44 13.73
C GLU A 64 5.05 8.58 12.84
N PHE A 65 4.14 9.49 13.18
CA PHE A 65 2.84 9.62 12.49
C PHE A 65 2.97 9.94 11.00
N ALA A 66 3.96 10.77 10.63
CA ALA A 66 4.22 11.09 9.22
C ALA A 66 4.69 9.86 8.41
N ARG A 67 5.49 8.98 9.05
CA ARG A 67 5.92 7.72 8.43
C ARG A 67 4.74 6.76 8.32
N CYS A 68 3.93 6.66 9.37
CA CYS A 68 2.70 5.88 9.37
C CYS A 68 1.76 6.34 8.25
N ASP A 69 1.49 7.64 8.10
CA ASP A 69 0.70 8.20 6.99
C ASP A 69 1.29 7.84 5.62
N GLY A 70 2.61 7.88 5.48
CA GLY A 70 3.31 7.42 4.27
C GLY A 70 3.04 5.94 3.96
N VAL A 71 3.06 5.07 4.97
CA VAL A 71 2.72 3.65 4.84
C VAL A 71 1.24 3.49 4.48
N LEU A 72 0.33 4.13 5.20
CA LEU A 72 -1.12 4.04 4.95
C LEU A 72 -1.50 4.48 3.53
N ARG A 73 -0.77 5.45 2.98
CA ARG A 73 -0.94 5.90 1.59
C ARG A 73 -0.47 4.86 0.57
N SER A 74 0.58 4.10 0.91
CA SER A 74 1.20 3.08 0.05
C SER A 74 0.50 1.72 0.09
N ILE A 75 -0.36 1.47 1.10
CA ILE A 75 -1.10 0.21 1.20
C ILE A 75 -2.07 0.05 0.02
N ASP A 76 -1.86 -1.02 -0.76
CA ASP A 76 -2.84 -1.52 -1.72
C ASP A 76 -3.92 -2.36 -1.03
N ILE A 77 -5.06 -1.70 -0.75
CA ILE A 77 -6.25 -2.33 -0.16
C ILE A 77 -6.87 -3.43 -1.04
N GLY A 78 -6.53 -3.49 -2.34
CA GLY A 78 -7.02 -4.52 -3.26
C GLY A 78 -6.38 -5.88 -3.00
N ARG A 79 -5.18 -5.89 -2.40
CA ARG A 79 -4.40 -7.09 -2.06
C ARG A 79 -4.62 -7.56 -0.62
N LEU A 80 -5.44 -6.85 0.15
CA LEU A 80 -5.80 -7.18 1.52
C LEU A 80 -7.21 -7.77 1.57
N ASP A 81 -7.41 -8.77 2.42
CA ASP A 81 -8.74 -9.26 2.73
C ASP A 81 -9.50 -8.32 3.69
N SER A 82 -10.80 -8.51 3.79
CA SER A 82 -11.68 -7.70 4.64
C SER A 82 -11.26 -7.72 6.12
N LYS A 83 -10.65 -8.80 6.61
CA LYS A 83 -10.19 -8.90 8.00
C LYS A 83 -9.01 -7.97 8.23
N LEU A 84 -8.01 -7.97 7.35
CA LEU A 84 -6.86 -7.08 7.43
C LEU A 84 -7.25 -5.61 7.26
N LEU A 85 -8.22 -5.33 6.39
CA LEU A 85 -8.74 -3.96 6.25
C LEU A 85 -9.37 -3.46 7.55
N VAL A 86 -10.14 -4.31 8.24
CA VAL A 86 -10.69 -3.98 9.56
C VAL A 86 -9.59 -3.85 10.60
N THR A 87 -8.64 -4.78 10.65
CA THR A 87 -7.47 -4.73 11.54
C THR A 87 -6.70 -3.42 11.38
N LEU A 88 -6.47 -2.98 10.14
CA LEU A 88 -5.79 -1.72 9.83
C LEU A 88 -6.54 -0.51 10.39
N LEU A 89 -7.87 -0.51 10.29
CA LEU A 89 -8.70 0.55 10.86
C LEU A 89 -8.71 0.52 12.39
N SER A 90 -8.69 -0.67 12.99
CA SER A 90 -8.63 -0.84 14.44
C SER A 90 -7.31 -0.36 15.03
N VAL A 91 -6.17 -0.75 14.46
CA VAL A 91 -4.85 -0.36 14.99
C VAL A 91 -4.61 1.15 14.84
N THR A 92 -5.10 1.75 13.76
CA THR A 92 -4.94 3.20 13.52
C THR A 92 -5.99 4.07 14.21
N VAL A 93 -6.99 3.50 14.91
CA VAL A 93 -8.05 4.29 15.59
C VAL A 93 -7.50 5.10 16.75
N ALA A 94 -6.53 4.54 17.50
CA ALA A 94 -5.94 5.19 18.65
C ALA A 94 -5.17 6.47 18.26
N ALA A 95 -4.63 6.50 17.05
CA ALA A 95 -3.92 7.65 16.47
C ALA A 95 -4.76 8.44 15.47
N ALA A 96 -6.09 8.26 15.46
CA ALA A 96 -6.96 8.87 14.45
C ALA A 96 -6.86 10.40 14.40
N GLY A 97 -6.62 11.05 15.55
CA GLY A 97 -6.45 12.50 15.63
C GLY A 97 -5.10 13.01 15.08
N GLN A 98 -4.14 12.13 14.83
CA GLN A 98 -2.78 12.48 14.38
C GLN A 98 -2.50 12.01 12.94
N LEU A 99 -3.24 11.02 12.45
CA LEU A 99 -3.07 10.44 11.11
C LEU A 99 -3.95 11.16 10.09
N THR A 100 -3.33 11.89 9.18
CA THR A 100 -4.04 12.69 8.16
C THR A 100 -4.62 11.80 7.06
N GLU A 101 -3.93 10.71 6.69
CA GLU A 101 -4.38 9.81 5.64
C GLU A 101 -5.43 8.80 6.12
N ARG A 102 -5.67 8.71 7.44
CA ARG A 102 -6.65 7.77 8.01
C ARG A 102 -8.06 8.00 7.45
N SER A 103 -8.55 9.24 7.44
CA SER A 103 -9.91 9.52 6.94
C SER A 103 -10.09 9.06 5.49
N ARG A 104 -9.05 9.26 4.67
CA ARG A 104 -9.03 8.80 3.28
C ARG A 104 -9.00 7.28 3.19
N LEU A 105 -8.22 6.62 4.05
CA LEU A 105 -8.15 5.17 4.14
C LEU A 105 -9.50 4.56 4.54
N VAL A 106 -10.18 5.12 5.55
CA VAL A 106 -11.53 4.72 5.97
C VAL A 106 -12.49 4.78 4.79
N THR A 107 -12.56 5.90 4.07
CA THR A 107 -13.45 6.04 2.91
C THR A 107 -13.13 5.03 1.80
N LYS A 108 -11.84 4.75 1.55
CA LYS A 108 -11.44 3.74 0.56
C LYS A 108 -11.86 2.33 0.98
N ILE A 109 -11.65 1.97 2.24
CA ILE A 109 -12.01 0.66 2.81
C ILE A 109 -13.52 0.48 2.84
N GLU A 110 -14.27 1.48 3.28
CA GLU A 110 -15.74 1.51 3.22
C GLU A 110 -16.24 1.21 1.82
N ARG A 111 -15.73 1.93 0.81
CA ARG A 111 -16.12 1.74 -0.58
C ARG A 111 -15.75 0.35 -1.10
N ARG A 112 -14.62 -0.21 -0.67
CA ARG A 112 -14.19 -1.56 -1.07
C ARG A 112 -15.10 -2.61 -0.46
N LEU A 113 -15.27 -2.57 0.86
CA LEU A 113 -16.12 -3.52 1.57
C LEU A 113 -17.57 -3.43 1.06
N ALA A 114 -18.07 -2.23 0.75
CA ALA A 114 -19.47 -2.01 0.32
C ALA A 114 -19.81 -2.73 -0.98
N LYS A 115 -18.81 -2.99 -1.82
CA LYS A 115 -18.97 -3.81 -3.02
C LYS A 115 -19.12 -5.30 -2.69
N ASP A 116 -18.47 -5.76 -1.64
CA ASP A 116 -18.35 -7.18 -1.32
C ASP A 116 -19.42 -7.65 -0.31
N ALA A 117 -19.82 -6.81 0.66
CA ALA A 117 -20.75 -7.18 1.72
C ALA A 117 -21.52 -5.97 2.33
N PRO A 118 -22.38 -5.28 1.56
CA PRO A 118 -23.00 -4.00 1.95
C PRO A 118 -23.74 -4.05 3.30
N GLU A 119 -24.45 -5.13 3.60
CA GLU A 119 -25.29 -5.25 4.81
C GLU A 119 -24.51 -5.49 6.11
N ARG A 120 -23.24 -5.87 6.02
CA ARG A 120 -22.39 -6.17 7.20
C ARG A 120 -21.51 -5.00 7.63
N ILE A 121 -21.36 -4.00 6.78
CA ILE A 121 -20.31 -2.98 6.94
C ILE A 121 -20.62 -1.95 7.99
N GLU A 122 -21.89 -1.52 8.09
CA GLU A 122 -22.26 -0.56 9.12
C GLU A 122 -21.89 -1.08 10.50
N ARG A 123 -22.24 -2.33 10.82
CA ARG A 123 -21.87 -2.97 12.09
C ARG A 123 -20.37 -3.25 12.22
N MET A 124 -19.68 -3.57 11.12
CA MET A 124 -18.24 -3.85 11.15
C MET A 124 -17.38 -2.61 11.34
N LEU A 125 -17.85 -1.45 10.87
CA LEU A 125 -17.12 -0.18 10.94
C LEU A 125 -17.63 0.75 12.05
N GLU A 126 -18.70 0.38 12.73
CA GLU A 126 -19.17 1.06 13.94
C GLU A 126 -18.05 1.09 14.99
N GLY A 127 -17.63 2.29 15.40
CA GLY A 127 -16.51 2.49 16.34
C GLY A 127 -15.11 2.49 15.71
N LEU A 128 -14.99 2.30 14.40
CA LEU A 128 -13.72 2.33 13.65
C LEU A 128 -13.60 3.51 12.68
N ARG A 129 -14.60 4.40 12.65
CA ARG A 129 -14.60 5.68 11.91
C ARG A 129 -14.28 6.78 12.89
#